data_AF-A0A5B3GRP7-F1
#
_entry.id   AF-A0A5B3GRP7-F1
#
_cell.length_a   1.000
_cell.length_b   1.000
_cell.length_c   1.000
_cell.angle_alpha   90.00
_cell.angle_beta   90.00
_cell.angle_gamma   90.00
#
_symmetry.space_group_name_H-M   'P 1'
#
loop_
_entity.id
_entity.type
_entity.pdbx_description
1 polymer ?
#
loop_
_entity_poly.entity_id
_entity_poly.type
_entity_poly.pdbx_seq_one_letter_code
_entity_poly.pdbx_strand_id
1 'polypeptide(L)'
;MRHIESQIQKDCVTWFRLQYPKIGRLLFAVPNGGARNAKEAAIMKGEGVTAGVADLILLYPSGGFHSLCIEFKTPSKSSRQTPTQKEWQALAEAHGNKYIVCRSLEDFQQVIRAYIPHLCW
;
A
#
# COMPACT_ATOMS: atom_id res chain seq x y z
N MET A 1 16.76 7.96 -1.72
CA MET A 1 15.63 7.33 -2.45
C MET A 1 14.55 6.82 -1.50
N ARG A 2 14.86 5.90 -0.57
CA ARG A 2 13.89 5.36 0.41
C ARG A 2 13.20 6.40 1.30
N HIS A 3 13.90 7.49 1.62
CA HIS A 3 13.33 8.62 2.36
C HIS A 3 12.17 9.32 1.62
N ILE A 4 12.20 9.36 0.28
CA ILE A 4 11.14 10.01 -0.52
C ILE A 4 9.89 9.15 -0.54
N GLU A 5 10.02 7.84 -0.80
CA GLU A 5 8.89 6.89 -0.73
C GLU A 5 8.27 6.89 0.67
N SER A 6 9.10 6.87 1.71
CA SER A 6 8.63 6.95 3.09
C SER A 6 7.90 8.27 3.39
N GLN A 7 8.35 9.40 2.85
CA GLN A 7 7.69 10.69 3.05
C GLN A 7 6.30 10.70 2.38
N ILE A 8 6.23 10.29 1.10
CA ILE A 8 4.96 10.20 0.36
C ILE A 8 3.96 9.31 1.11
N GLN A 9 4.42 8.14 1.59
CA GLN A 9 3.58 7.21 2.35
C GLN A 9 3.04 7.86 3.65
N LYS A 10 3.88 8.57 4.41
CA LYS A 10 3.46 9.29 5.63
C LYS A 10 2.43 10.36 5.33
N ASP A 11 2.63 11.11 4.26
CA ASP A 11 1.71 12.18 3.85
C ASP A 11 0.35 11.59 3.45
N CYS A 12 0.35 10.47 2.71
CA CYS A 12 -0.87 9.76 2.31
C CYS A 12 -1.63 9.19 3.51
N VAL A 13 -0.93 8.53 4.45
CA VAL A 13 -1.54 7.99 5.68
C VAL A 13 -2.13 9.11 6.53
N THR A 14 -1.41 10.21 6.70
CA THR A 14 -1.86 11.38 7.47
C THR A 14 -3.12 11.97 6.85
N TRP A 15 -3.08 12.26 5.55
CA TRP A 15 -4.22 12.79 4.82
C TRP A 15 -5.43 11.86 4.90
N PHE A 16 -5.26 10.56 4.63
CA PHE A 16 -6.38 9.60 4.65
C PHE A 16 -7.07 9.55 6.01
N ARG A 17 -6.30 9.52 7.10
CA ARG A 17 -6.85 9.46 8.45
C ARG A 17 -7.58 10.74 8.85
N LEU A 18 -7.15 11.89 8.34
CA LEU A 18 -7.87 13.16 8.52
C LEU A 18 -9.17 13.21 7.71
N GLN A 19 -9.18 12.71 6.48
CA GLN A 19 -10.37 12.75 5.61
C GLN A 19 -11.41 11.69 5.97
N TYR A 20 -10.97 10.52 6.41
CA TYR A 20 -11.81 9.35 6.65
C TYR A 20 -11.63 8.81 8.08
N PRO A 21 -11.86 9.60 9.14
CA PRO A 21 -11.51 9.23 10.51
C PRO A 21 -12.22 7.94 10.97
N LYS A 22 -13.46 7.70 10.53
CA LYS A 22 -14.23 6.50 10.93
C LYS A 22 -13.67 5.19 10.36
N ILE A 23 -12.95 5.25 9.25
CA ILE A 23 -12.33 4.08 8.60
C ILE A 23 -10.80 4.17 8.55
N GLY A 24 -10.20 5.20 9.15
CA GLY A 24 -8.77 5.50 9.02
C GLY A 24 -7.83 4.39 9.50
N ARG A 25 -8.31 3.52 10.39
CA ARG A 25 -7.56 2.34 10.87
C ARG A 25 -7.57 1.15 9.91
N LEU A 26 -8.46 1.14 8.92
CA LEU A 26 -8.48 0.13 7.87
C LEU A 26 -7.36 0.36 6.83
N LEU A 27 -6.75 1.55 6.81
CA LEU A 27 -5.49 1.81 6.10
C LEU A 27 -4.31 1.57 7.04
N PHE A 28 -3.54 0.52 6.77
CA PHE A 28 -2.37 0.15 7.58
C PHE A 28 -1.17 -0.21 6.71
N ALA A 29 0.02 -0.03 7.28
CA ALA A 29 1.27 -0.38 6.64
C ALA A 29 1.61 -1.85 6.83
N VAL A 30 2.19 -2.45 5.81
CA VAL A 30 2.78 -3.79 5.86
C VAL A 30 4.30 -3.64 5.87
N PRO A 31 4.97 -3.75 7.04
CA PRO A 31 6.38 -3.39 7.20
C PRO A 31 7.34 -4.50 6.70
N ASN A 32 7.15 -4.99 5.47
CA ASN A 32 7.92 -6.13 4.95
C ASN A 32 9.33 -5.77 4.46
N GLY A 33 9.68 -4.50 4.35
CA GLY A 33 10.99 -4.04 3.86
C GLY A 33 12.05 -3.71 4.93
N GLY A 34 11.74 -3.82 6.22
CA GLY A 34 12.64 -3.37 7.30
C GLY A 34 13.95 -4.15 7.41
N ALA A 35 15.04 -3.46 7.79
CA ALA A 35 16.25 -4.11 8.26
C ALA A 35 15.97 -4.77 9.62
N ARG A 36 16.50 -5.98 9.80
CA ARG A 36 16.26 -6.83 10.96
C ARG A 36 17.40 -7.83 11.08
N ASN A 37 17.64 -8.33 12.28
CA ASN A 37 18.70 -9.31 12.48
C ASN A 37 18.32 -10.66 11.85
N ALA A 38 19.31 -11.55 11.66
CA ALA A 38 19.10 -12.83 10.99
C ALA A 38 18.06 -13.72 11.72
N LYS A 39 18.04 -13.67 13.06
CA LYS A 39 17.11 -14.45 13.88
C LYS A 39 15.68 -13.97 13.70
N GLU A 40 15.44 -12.66 13.78
CA GLU A 40 14.15 -12.03 13.50
C GLU A 40 13.68 -12.31 12.07
N ALA A 41 14.57 -12.21 11.09
CA ALA A 41 14.24 -12.52 9.70
C ALA A 41 13.79 -13.98 9.53
N ALA A 42 14.43 -14.94 10.22
CA ALA A 42 14.05 -16.35 10.20
C ALA A 42 12.69 -16.59 10.88
N ILE A 43 12.46 -15.98 12.05
CA ILE A 43 11.18 -16.06 12.76
C ILE A 43 10.05 -15.52 11.87
N MET A 44 10.22 -14.31 11.33
CA MET A 44 9.20 -13.66 10.51
C MET A 44 8.92 -14.42 9.20
N LYS A 45 9.92 -15.12 8.64
CA LYS A 45 9.69 -16.06 7.53
C LYS A 45 8.80 -17.22 7.95
N GLY A 46 9.03 -17.79 9.13
CA GLY A 46 8.15 -18.81 9.72
C GLY A 46 6.74 -18.29 10.02
N GLU A 47 6.61 -17.02 10.38
CA GLU A 47 5.32 -16.35 10.62
C GLU A 47 4.60 -15.90 9.33
N GLY A 48 5.22 -16.11 8.16
CA GLY A 48 4.58 -15.82 6.88
C GLY A 48 4.88 -14.44 6.28
N VAL A 49 5.98 -13.78 6.67
CA VAL A 49 6.41 -12.55 5.97
C VAL A 49 6.58 -12.84 4.49
N THR A 50 5.79 -12.14 3.68
CA THR A 50 5.69 -12.42 2.25
C THR A 50 6.40 -11.32 1.48
N ALA A 51 7.34 -11.72 0.63
CA ALA A 51 8.07 -10.77 -0.22
C ALA A 51 7.12 -10.14 -1.26
N GLY A 52 7.27 -8.84 -1.50
CA GLY A 52 6.51 -8.14 -2.55
C GLY A 52 5.11 -7.67 -2.17
N VAL A 53 4.64 -7.95 -0.95
CA VAL A 53 3.39 -7.36 -0.44
C VAL A 53 3.46 -5.83 -0.53
N ALA A 54 2.38 -5.21 -0.98
CA ALA A 54 2.25 -3.76 -1.07
C ALA A 54 2.52 -3.06 0.28
N ASP A 55 3.10 -1.86 0.23
CA ASP A 55 3.46 -1.09 1.42
C ASP A 55 2.27 -0.71 2.31
N LEU A 56 1.10 -0.41 1.71
CA LEU A 56 -0.16 -0.20 2.43
C LEU A 56 -1.26 -1.10 1.88
N ILE A 57 -2.18 -1.46 2.78
CA ILE A 57 -3.47 -2.06 2.43
C ILE A 57 -4.57 -1.19 3.06
N LEU A 58 -5.53 -0.78 2.24
CA LEU A 58 -6.82 -0.30 2.69
C LEU A 58 -7.80 -1.48 2.66
N LEU A 59 -8.05 -2.04 3.84
CA LEU A 59 -9.00 -3.14 4.04
C LEU A 59 -10.42 -2.59 4.10
N TYR A 60 -10.89 -2.05 2.98
CA TYR A 60 -12.24 -1.49 2.83
C TYR A 60 -12.80 -1.89 1.46
N PRO A 61 -13.90 -2.67 1.41
CA PRO A 61 -14.50 -3.06 0.15
C PRO A 61 -15.21 -1.86 -0.49
N SER A 62 -14.86 -1.54 -1.73
CA SER A 62 -15.49 -0.45 -2.48
C SER A 62 -15.18 -0.55 -3.98
N GLY A 63 -16.02 0.06 -4.82
CA GLY A 63 -15.81 0.13 -6.27
C GLY A 63 -15.70 -1.24 -6.96
N GLY A 64 -16.32 -2.29 -6.39
CA GLY A 64 -16.25 -3.66 -6.91
C GLY A 64 -15.04 -4.48 -6.44
N PHE A 65 -14.18 -3.94 -5.58
CA PHE A 65 -12.99 -4.61 -5.07
C PHE A 65 -13.10 -4.91 -3.57
N HIS A 66 -12.42 -5.95 -3.12
CA HIS A 66 -12.39 -6.35 -1.70
C HIS A 66 -11.46 -5.46 -0.86
N SER A 67 -10.36 -4.99 -1.44
CA SER A 67 -9.40 -4.09 -0.81
C SER A 67 -8.61 -3.29 -1.86
N LEU A 68 -7.92 -2.25 -1.39
CA LEU A 68 -6.98 -1.47 -2.20
C LEU A 68 -5.55 -1.66 -1.64
N CYS A 69 -4.67 -2.24 -2.45
CA CYS A 69 -3.25 -2.44 -2.19
C CYS A 69 -2.45 -1.31 -2.84
N ILE A 70 -1.50 -0.72 -2.10
CA ILE A 70 -0.80 0.50 -2.53
C ILE A 70 0.70 0.32 -2.32
N GLU A 71 1.43 0.32 -3.42
CA GLU A 71 2.90 0.26 -3.46
C GLU A 71 3.46 1.63 -3.78
N PHE A 72 4.40 2.13 -2.98
CA PHE A 72 4.99 3.44 -3.19
C PHE A 72 6.26 3.36 -4.02
N LYS A 73 6.39 4.28 -4.98
CA LYS A 73 7.61 4.49 -5.76
C LYS A 73 7.92 5.97 -5.83
N THR A 74 9.20 6.34 -5.90
CA THR A 74 9.55 7.74 -6.19
C THR A 74 9.02 8.17 -7.57
N PRO A 75 8.88 9.48 -7.84
CA PRO A 75 8.55 9.99 -9.19
C PRO A 75 9.55 9.59 -10.28
N SER A 76 10.75 9.13 -9.91
CA SER A 76 11.79 8.73 -10.86
C SER A 76 11.33 7.59 -11.77
N LYS A 77 11.69 7.71 -13.06
CA LYS A 77 11.55 6.62 -14.04
C LYS A 77 12.45 5.41 -13.75
N SER A 78 13.39 5.49 -12.82
CA SER A 78 14.16 4.32 -12.37
C SER A 78 13.50 3.59 -11.19
N SER A 79 12.58 4.21 -10.44
CA SER A 79 11.87 3.53 -9.35
C SER A 79 10.72 2.70 -9.94
N ARG A 80 10.91 1.38 -9.91
CA ARG A 80 10.05 0.35 -10.50
C ARG A 80 9.73 -0.72 -9.47
N GLN A 81 8.64 -1.45 -9.70
CA GLN A 81 8.34 -2.64 -8.94
C GLN A 81 9.41 -3.71 -9.17
N THR A 82 9.76 -4.43 -8.11
CA THR A 82 10.58 -5.65 -8.21
C THR A 82 9.77 -6.79 -8.84
N PRO A 83 10.42 -7.89 -9.29
CA PRO A 83 9.70 -9.07 -9.78
C PRO A 83 8.68 -9.61 -8.76
N THR A 84 9.07 -9.75 -7.49
CA THR A 84 8.18 -10.23 -6.42
C THR A 84 6.98 -9.32 -6.16
N GLN A 85 7.13 -8.00 -6.31
CA GLN A 85 6.02 -7.06 -6.20
C GLN A 85 5.00 -7.23 -7.32
N LYS A 86 5.47 -7.52 -8.54
CA LYS A 86 4.59 -7.80 -9.69
C LYS A 86 3.87 -9.14 -9.55
N GLU A 87 4.59 -10.17 -9.09
CA GLU A 87 3.99 -11.49 -8.81
C GLU A 87 2.90 -11.38 -7.75
N TRP A 88 3.17 -10.68 -6.65
CA TRP A 88 2.19 -10.47 -5.60
C TRP A 88 1.00 -9.61 -6.07
N GLN A 89 1.25 -8.55 -6.85
CA GLN A 89 0.18 -7.77 -7.49
C GLN A 89 -0.75 -8.66 -8.32
N ALA A 90 -0.20 -9.48 -9.21
CA ALA A 90 -0.98 -10.33 -10.10
C ALA A 90 -1.89 -11.28 -9.33
N LEU A 91 -1.39 -11.86 -8.23
CA LEU A 91 -2.19 -12.70 -7.34
C LEU A 91 -3.29 -11.88 -6.64
N ALA A 92 -2.97 -10.72 -6.06
CA ALA A 92 -3.97 -9.89 -5.39
C ALA A 92 -5.11 -9.48 -6.32
N GLU A 93 -4.79 -9.07 -7.56
CA GLU A 93 -5.74 -8.67 -8.58
C GLU A 93 -6.59 -9.84 -9.09
N ALA A 94 -5.98 -11.01 -9.31
CA ALA A 94 -6.70 -12.24 -9.69
C ALA A 94 -7.74 -12.67 -8.64
N HIS A 95 -7.58 -12.21 -7.39
CA HIS A 95 -8.49 -12.50 -6.27
C HIS A 95 -9.31 -11.28 -5.83
N GLY A 96 -9.63 -10.37 -6.75
CA GLY A 96 -10.65 -9.34 -6.54
C GLY A 96 -10.19 -8.09 -5.76
N ASN A 97 -8.87 -7.89 -5.62
CA ASN A 97 -8.32 -6.69 -4.99
C ASN A 97 -7.85 -5.70 -6.06
N LYS A 98 -7.87 -4.40 -5.74
CA LYS A 98 -7.27 -3.38 -6.59
C LYS A 98 -5.84 -3.14 -6.15
N TYR A 99 -4.90 -3.06 -7.09
CA TYR A 99 -3.52 -2.68 -6.80
C TYR A 99 -3.17 -1.38 -7.53
N ILE A 100 -2.40 -0.51 -6.88
CA ILE A 100 -1.86 0.70 -7.50
C ILE A 100 -0.37 0.89 -7.16
N VAL A 101 0.35 1.54 -8.08
CA VAL A 101 1.66 2.14 -7.80
C VAL A 101 1.45 3.63 -7.57
N CYS A 102 1.71 4.09 -6.35
CA CYS A 102 1.53 5.47 -5.91
C CYS A 102 2.86 6.22 -5.96
N ARG A 103 2.88 7.41 -6.58
CA ARG A 103 4.11 8.23 -6.73
C ARG A 103 4.05 9.62 -6.12
N SER A 104 2.86 10.05 -5.68
CA SER A 104 2.63 11.35 -5.07
C SER A 104 1.42 11.30 -4.14
N LEU A 105 1.26 12.33 -3.30
CA LEU A 105 0.05 12.49 -2.51
C LEU A 105 -1.16 12.76 -3.41
N GLU A 106 -0.98 13.52 -4.49
CA GLU A 106 -2.02 13.87 -5.44
C GLU A 106 -2.58 12.62 -6.14
N ASP A 107 -1.70 11.70 -6.57
CA ASP A 107 -2.08 10.42 -7.17
C ASP A 107 -2.92 9.60 -6.18
N PHE A 108 -2.46 9.53 -4.93
CA PHE A 108 -3.17 8.83 -3.85
C PHE A 108 -4.57 9.39 -3.65
N GLN A 109 -4.68 10.72 -3.54
CA GLN A 109 -5.97 11.39 -3.34
C GLN A 109 -6.95 11.12 -4.48
N GLN A 110 -6.48 11.19 -5.73
CA GLN A 110 -7.31 10.88 -6.91
C GLN A 110 -7.81 9.44 -6.87
N VAL A 111 -6.92 8.48 -6.57
CA VAL A 111 -7.30 7.06 -6.47
C VAL A 111 -8.30 6.85 -5.34
N ILE A 112 -8.09 7.43 -4.16
CA ILE A 112 -9.01 7.27 -3.02
C ILE A 112 -10.39 7.85 -3.33
N ARG A 113 -10.46 9.05 -3.93
CA ARG A 113 -11.75 9.65 -4.33
C ARG A 113 -12.49 8.80 -5.36
N ALA A 114 -11.78 8.18 -6.29
CA ALA A 114 -12.37 7.27 -7.27
C ALA A 114 -12.75 5.90 -6.66
N TYR A 115 -11.96 5.40 -5.70
CA TYR A 115 -12.19 4.13 -5.03
C TYR A 115 -13.36 4.20 -4.05
N ILE A 116 -13.56 5.34 -3.40
CA ILE A 116 -14.58 5.58 -2.39
C ILE A 116 -15.52 6.72 -2.83
N PRO A 117 -16.34 6.53 -3.89
CA PRO A 117 -17.09 7.62 -4.52
C PRO A 117 -18.25 8.17 -3.68
N HIS A 118 -18.70 7.46 -2.64
CA HIS A 118 -19.94 7.77 -1.91
C HIS A 118 -19.79 7.99 -0.40
N LEU A 119 -18.58 8.20 0.10
CA LEU A 119 -18.40 8.68 1.48
C LEU A 119 -18.58 10.20 1.53
N CYS A 120 -19.81 10.65 1.32
CA CYS A 120 -20.30 11.91 1.83
C CYS A 120 -20.48 11.73 3.34
N TRP A 121 -19.82 12.55 4.16
CA TRP A 121 -20.19 12.75 5.56
C TRP A 121 -21.17 13.91 5.63
#